data_AF-A0A2N0ZBS2-F1
#
_entry.id   AF-A0A2N0ZBS2-F1
#
_cell.length_a   1.000
_cell.length_b   1.000
_cell.length_c   1.000
_cell.angle_alpha   90.00
_cell.angle_beta   90.00
_cell.angle_gamma   90.00
#
_symmetry.space_group_name_H-M   'P 1'
#
loop_
_entity.id
_entity.type
_entity.pdbx_description
1 polymer ?
#
loop_
_entity_poly.entity_id
_entity_poly.type
_entity_poly.pdbx_seq_one_letter_code
_entity_poly.pdbx_strand_id
1 'polypeptide(L)'
;MVKNTFYYYQKVIKGGSILKNSVDIVVNTDFLKAYLISKQLSESEFAKTIGVSHSTVNRILNGKRNLGSKFIGGLLKNFHDLSFELVFSYENKLPKGNEVQSVI
;
A
#
# COMPACT_ATOMS: atom_id res chain seq x y z
N MET A 1 26.49 9.57 -6.07
CA MET A 1 25.55 9.55 -4.92
C MET A 1 24.57 8.41 -5.13
N VAL A 2 24.81 7.25 -4.50
CA VAL A 2 24.05 6.01 -4.76
C VAL A 2 22.84 5.97 -3.83
N LYS A 3 21.63 5.92 -4.39
CA LYS A 3 20.38 5.80 -3.62
C LYS A 3 20.23 4.35 -3.15
N ASN A 4 20.63 4.11 -1.91
CA ASN A 4 20.50 2.83 -1.23
C ASN A 4 19.00 2.53 -0.98
N THR A 5 18.43 1.61 -1.75
CA THR A 5 17.04 1.16 -1.58
C THR A 5 17.10 -0.28 -1.07
N PHE A 6 16.76 -0.48 0.21
CA PHE A 6 16.78 -1.79 0.86
C PHE A 6 15.63 -2.67 0.33
N TYR A 7 15.98 -3.77 -0.35
CA TYR A 7 15.04 -4.83 -0.68
C TYR A 7 15.21 -5.98 0.31
N TYR A 8 14.17 -6.26 1.10
CA TYR A 8 14.13 -7.37 2.06
C TYR A 8 13.37 -8.54 1.41
N TYR A 9 14.01 -9.41 0.63
CA TYR A 9 13.40 -10.68 0.20
C TYR A 9 14.45 -11.80 0.04
N GLN A 10 14.09 -12.98 0.56
CA GLN A 10 14.90 -14.20 0.54
C GLN A 10 15.16 -14.68 -0.89
N LYS A 11 16.41 -15.06 -1.14
CA LYS A 11 16.96 -15.55 -2.41
C LYS A 11 16.47 -16.98 -2.67
N VAL A 12 15.56 -17.16 -3.63
CA VAL A 12 15.31 -18.46 -4.29
C VAL A 12 15.53 -18.28 -5.78
N ILE A 13 16.66 -18.77 -6.29
CA ILE A 13 17.02 -18.69 -7.72
C ILE A 13 16.64 -20.00 -8.39
N LYS A 14 15.64 -19.97 -9.29
CA LYS A 14 15.49 -20.96 -10.36
C LYS A 14 15.14 -20.23 -11.66
N GLY A 15 15.98 -20.39 -12.69
CA GLY A 15 15.60 -20.16 -14.08
C GLY A 15 15.45 -18.71 -14.57
N GLY A 16 16.35 -17.79 -14.16
CA GLY A 16 16.59 -16.51 -14.88
C GLY A 16 15.44 -15.50 -14.95
N SER A 17 14.29 -15.80 -14.34
CA SER A 17 13.10 -14.94 -14.34
C SER A 17 12.68 -14.70 -12.90
N ILE A 18 12.66 -13.44 -12.44
CA ILE A 18 12.11 -13.08 -11.13
C ILE A 18 10.59 -13.32 -11.21
N LEU A 19 10.11 -14.47 -10.71
CA LEU A 19 8.70 -14.66 -10.44
C LEU A 19 8.32 -13.71 -9.31
N LYS A 20 7.80 -12.54 -9.71
CA LYS A 20 7.32 -11.51 -8.79
C LYS A 20 6.01 -12.00 -8.16
N ASN A 21 6.11 -12.86 -7.16
CA ASN A 21 5.05 -13.05 -6.18
C ASN A 21 5.02 -11.80 -5.28
N SER A 22 4.63 -10.65 -5.85
CA SER A 22 4.45 -9.43 -5.06
C SER A 22 3.12 -9.53 -4.33
N VAL A 23 3.20 -9.70 -3.02
CA VAL A 23 2.08 -9.41 -2.15
C VAL A 23 1.80 -7.91 -2.31
N ASP A 24 0.62 -7.58 -2.83
CA ASP A 24 0.22 -6.19 -3.01
C ASP A 24 -0.36 -5.68 -1.70
N ILE A 25 0.22 -4.60 -1.17
CA ILE A 25 -0.35 -3.90 -0.01
C ILE A 25 -1.46 -3.00 -0.54
N VAL A 26 -2.66 -3.16 0.03
CA VAL A 26 -3.82 -2.32 -0.26
C VAL A 26 -4.25 -1.56 0.99
N VAL A 27 -4.94 -0.44 0.79
CA VAL A 27 -5.48 0.39 1.88
C VAL A 27 -6.96 0.09 2.04
N ASN A 28 -7.42 0.02 3.27
CA ASN A 28 -8.84 0.09 3.57
C ASN A 28 -9.32 1.53 3.39
N THR A 29 -9.80 1.86 2.18
CA THR A 29 -10.20 3.23 1.83
C THR A 29 -11.41 3.71 2.63
N ASP A 30 -12.32 2.81 2.99
CA ASP A 30 -13.54 3.17 3.73
C ASP A 30 -13.20 3.53 5.18
N PHE A 31 -12.35 2.71 5.82
CA PHE A 31 -11.80 3.04 7.13
C PHE A 31 -11.06 4.37 7.09
N LEU A 32 -10.16 4.57 6.12
CA LEU A 32 -9.35 5.79 6.05
C LEU A 32 -10.21 7.04 5.83
N LYS A 33 -11.26 6.97 4.99
CA LYS A 33 -12.22 8.08 4.80
C LYS A 33 -12.97 8.40 6.09
N ALA A 34 -13.51 7.39 6.77
CA ALA A 34 -14.21 7.57 8.03
C ALA A 34 -13.29 8.19 9.10
N TYR A 35 -12.03 7.73 9.16
CA TYR A 35 -11.01 8.28 10.03
C TYR A 35 -10.76 9.77 9.76
N LEU A 36 -10.55 10.17 8.50
CA LEU A 36 -10.33 11.58 8.14
C LEU A 36 -11.52 12.47 8.52
N ILE A 37 -12.76 11.98 8.32
CA ILE A 37 -13.97 12.68 8.75
C ILE A 37 -13.99 12.85 10.27
N SER A 38 -13.70 11.79 11.02
CA SER A 38 -13.69 11.83 12.50
C SER A 38 -12.66 12.82 13.06
N LYS A 39 -11.54 13.00 12.35
CA LYS A 39 -10.47 13.95 12.69
C LYS A 39 -10.68 15.35 12.09
N GLN A 40 -11.77 15.56 11.35
CA GLN A 40 -12.08 16.81 10.63
C GLN A 40 -10.94 17.24 9.69
N LEU A 41 -10.28 16.28 9.04
CA LEU A 41 -9.19 16.52 8.12
C LEU A 41 -9.67 16.48 6.68
N SER A 42 -9.34 17.52 5.90
CA SER A 42 -9.49 17.47 4.44
C SER A 42 -8.43 16.56 3.81
N GLU A 43 -8.72 16.05 2.60
CA GLU A 43 -7.74 15.26 1.83
C GLU A 43 -6.44 16.04 1.54
N SER A 44 -6.54 17.36 1.38
CA SER A 44 -5.40 18.25 1.14
C SER A 44 -4.50 18.40 2.37
N GLU A 45 -5.10 18.61 3.54
CA GLU A 45 -4.38 18.66 4.82
C GLU A 45 -3.73 17.32 5.13
N PHE A 46 -4.46 16.22 4.95
CA PHE A 46 -3.92 14.87 5.09
C PHE A 46 -2.73 14.65 4.15
N ALA A 47 -2.85 14.99 2.86
CA ALA A 47 -1.76 14.86 1.88
C ALA A 47 -0.52 15.64 2.31
N LYS A 48 -0.71 16.89 2.76
CA LYS A 48 0.37 17.74 3.25
C LYS A 48 1.05 17.12 4.47
N THR A 49 0.28 16.62 5.43
CA THR A 49 0.79 15.98 6.66
C THR A 49 1.63 14.75 6.36
N ILE A 50 1.18 13.85 5.49
CA ILE A 50 1.94 12.64 5.13
C ILE A 50 3.03 12.89 4.06
N GLY A 51 3.12 14.12 3.54
CA GLY A 51 4.16 14.53 2.60
C GLY A 51 3.97 14.03 1.16
N VAL A 52 2.73 13.82 0.70
CA VAL A 52 2.41 13.44 -0.69
C VAL A 52 1.57 14.52 -1.38
N SER A 53 1.38 14.42 -2.70
CA SER A 53 0.50 15.35 -3.40
C SER A 53 -0.97 15.02 -3.14
N HIS A 54 -1.84 16.03 -3.14
CA HIS A 54 -3.29 15.85 -3.05
C HIS A 54 -3.83 14.88 -4.12
N SER A 55 -3.33 14.98 -5.36
CA SER A 55 -3.68 14.04 -6.44
C SER A 55 -3.32 12.58 -6.11
N THR A 56 -2.24 12.34 -5.37
CA THR A 56 -1.86 10.99 -4.93
C THR A 56 -2.90 10.44 -3.95
N VAL A 57 -3.29 11.22 -2.94
CA VAL A 57 -4.35 10.85 -1.98
C VAL A 57 -5.66 10.56 -2.70
N ASN A 58 -6.12 11.49 -3.52
CA ASN A 58 -7.37 11.34 -4.26
C ASN A 58 -7.40 10.07 -5.12
N ARG A 59 -6.30 9.75 -5.82
CA ARG A 59 -6.22 8.52 -6.63
C ARG A 59 -6.23 7.25 -5.77
N ILE A 60 -5.59 7.27 -4.60
CA ILE A 60 -5.57 6.13 -3.67
C ILE A 60 -6.95 5.91 -3.06
N LEU A 61 -7.60 6.96 -2.55
CA LEU A 61 -8.94 6.88 -1.94
C LEU A 61 -10.05 6.48 -2.92
N ASN A 62 -9.79 6.61 -4.22
CA ASN A 62 -10.66 6.16 -5.30
C ASN A 62 -10.20 4.83 -5.95
N GLY A 63 -9.20 4.14 -5.39
CA GLY A 63 -8.71 2.86 -5.92
C GLY A 63 -8.02 2.93 -7.30
N LYS A 64 -7.66 4.13 -7.77
CA LYS A 64 -7.04 4.38 -9.09
C LYS A 64 -5.50 4.31 -9.06
N ARG A 65 -4.89 4.01 -7.90
CA ARG A 65 -3.43 3.91 -7.74
C ARG A 65 -3.06 3.05 -6.53
N ASN A 66 -2.06 2.18 -6.71
CA ASN A 66 -1.46 1.41 -5.62
C ASN A 66 -0.64 2.30 -4.66
N LEU A 67 -0.49 1.83 -3.44
CA LEU A 67 0.24 2.52 -2.38
C LEU A 67 1.75 2.56 -2.69
N GLY A 68 2.37 3.71 -2.38
CA GLY A 68 3.82 3.84 -2.38
C GLY A 68 4.37 3.85 -0.95
N SER A 69 5.64 3.48 -0.79
CA SER A 69 6.34 3.51 0.51
C SER A 69 6.25 4.87 1.21
N LYS A 70 6.24 5.96 0.44
CA LYS A 70 6.08 7.33 0.97
C LYS A 70 4.71 7.57 1.61
N PHE A 71 3.64 7.00 1.04
CA PHE A 71 2.30 7.10 1.62
C PHE A 71 2.22 6.31 2.92
N ILE A 72 2.68 5.05 2.91
CA ILE A 72 2.66 4.16 4.08
C ILE A 72 3.48 4.76 5.22
N GLY A 73 4.75 5.11 4.95
CA GLY A 73 5.64 5.69 5.94
C GLY A 73 5.17 7.05 6.44
N GLY A 74 4.63 7.90 5.54
CA GLY A 74 4.08 9.20 5.91
C GLY A 74 2.86 9.08 6.82
N LEU A 75 1.97 8.12 6.58
CA LEU A 75 0.81 7.86 7.42
C LEU A 75 1.24 7.38 8.81
N LEU A 76 2.02 6.29 8.87
CA LEU A 76 2.41 5.68 10.15
C LEU A 76 3.30 6.59 11.01
N LYS A 77 4.07 7.49 10.39
CA LYS A 77 4.91 8.46 11.09
C LYS A 77 4.12 9.62 11.70
N ASN A 78 3.02 10.04 11.10
CA ASN A 78 2.30 11.24 11.52
C ASN A 78 0.99 10.94 12.26
N PHE A 79 0.49 9.71 12.19
CA PHE A 79 -0.74 9.26 12.85
C PHE A 79 -0.44 8.06 13.75
N HIS A 80 0.05 8.33 14.95
CA HIS A 80 0.50 7.30 15.89
C HIS A 80 -0.63 6.46 16.48
N ASP A 81 -1.87 6.90 16.34
CA ASP A 81 -3.08 6.15 16.68
C ASP A 81 -3.48 5.12 15.60
N LEU A 82 -2.81 5.13 14.44
CA LEU A 82 -3.02 4.16 13.37
C LEU A 82 -1.89 3.12 13.35
N SER A 83 -2.25 1.84 13.42
CA SER A 83 -1.34 0.74 13.13
C SER A 83 -1.39 0.33 11.66
N PHE A 84 -0.39 -0.43 11.21
CA PHE A 84 -0.36 -0.93 9.84
C PHE A 84 -1.57 -1.83 9.56
N GLU A 85 -1.87 -2.74 10.48
CA GLU A 85 -2.92 -3.76 10.36
C GLU A 85 -4.34 -3.16 10.35
N LEU A 86 -4.51 -1.97 10.91
CA LEU A 86 -5.79 -1.27 10.93
C LEU A 86 -6.10 -0.62 9.57
N VAL A 87 -5.06 -0.13 8.89
CA VAL A 87 -5.19 0.70 7.68
C VAL A 87 -4.92 -0.09 6.40
N PHE A 88 -4.03 -1.07 6.47
CA PHE A 88 -3.53 -1.79 5.32
C PHE A 88 -3.80 -3.29 5.43
N SER A 89 -4.00 -3.92 4.27
CA SER A 89 -4.12 -5.36 4.15
C SER A 89 -3.29 -5.87 2.96
N TYR A 90 -3.12 -7.18 2.90
CA TYR A 90 -2.39 -7.85 1.84
C TYR A 90 -3.37 -8.47 0.85
N GLU A 91 -3.30 -8.07 -0.41
CA GLU A 91 -3.94 -8.80 -1.50
C GLU A 91 -2.96 -9.82 -2.07
N ASN A 92 -3.32 -11.09 -1.90
CA ASN A 92 -2.73 -12.17 -2.67
C ASN A 92 -3.45 -12.26 -4.02
N LYS A 93 -3.16 -11.32 -4.92
CA LYS A 93 -3.52 -11.55 -6.32
C LYS A 93 -2.58 -12.62 -6.86
N LEU A 94 -3.11 -13.85 -6.96
CA LEU A 94 -2.44 -14.91 -7.71
C LEU A 94 -2.12 -14.37 -9.11
N PRO A 95 -0.89 -14.58 -9.62
CA PRO A 95 -0.57 -14.19 -10.98
C PRO A 95 -1.58 -14.83 -11.94
N LYS A 96 -2.05 -14.07 -12.93
CA LYS A 96 -2.95 -14.58 -13.98
C LYS A 96 -2.32 -15.84 -14.59
N GLY A 97 -2.99 -16.99 -14.43
CA GLY A 97 -2.49 -18.31 -14.83
C GLY A 97 -2.49 -19.36 -13.71
N ASN A 98 -2.59 -18.96 -12.44
CA ASN A 98 -2.86 -19.87 -11.32
C ASN A 98 -4.35 -19.87 -10.99
N GLU A 99 -5.16 -20.51 -11.84
CA GLU A 99 -6.48 -20.94 -11.41
C GLU A 99 -6.31 -22.07 -10.38
N VAL A 100 -7.02 -21.97 -9.26
CA VAL A 100 -7.13 -23.09 -8.32
C VAL A 100 -7.83 -24.20 -9.10
N GLN A 101 -7.09 -25.21 -9.54
CA GLN A 101 -7.72 -26.44 -9.99
C GLN A 101 -8.41 -27.05 -8.78
N SER A 102 -9.73 -26.87 -8.72
CA SER A 102 -10.58 -27.69 -7.86
C SER A 102 -10.35 -29.13 -8.26
N VAL A 103 -9.59 -29.86 -7.46
CA VAL A 103 -9.50 -31.31 -7.57
C VAL A 103 -10.87 -31.83 -7.13
N ILE A 104 -11.69 -32.24 -8.10
CA ILE A 104 -12.85 -33.10 -7.88
C ILE A 104 -12.35 -34.53 -7.74
#